data_AF-A0A2N1DNS2-F1
#
_entry.id   AF-A0A2N1DNS2-F1
#
_cell.length_a   1.000
_cell.length_b   1.000
_cell.length_c   1.000
_cell.angle_alpha   90.00
_cell.angle_beta   90.00
_cell.angle_gamma   90.00
#
_symmetry.space_group_name_H-M   'P 1'
#
loop_
_entity.id
_entity.type
_entity.pdbx_description
1 polymer ?
#
loop_
_entity_poly.entity_id
_entity_poly.type
_entity_poly.pdbx_seq_one_letter_code
_entity_poly.pdbx_strand_id
1 'polypeptide(L)' 'MLIKFNQGRIIANNRDLMIKLEGDAKVTLQAQVDEISLLGGANVITALGSGLSWSVRLDNREQLDSLAAAVGIAIQES' A
#
# COMPACT_ATOMS: atom_id res chain seq x y z
N MET A 1 -4.97 -3.50 -10.32
CA MET A 1 -3.55 -3.86 -10.45
C MET A 1 -3.16 -4.86 -9.35
N LEU A 2 -2.21 -5.75 -9.65
CA LEU A 2 -1.63 -6.70 -8.69
C LEU A 2 -0.12 -6.45 -8.58
N ILE A 3 0.38 -6.22 -7.37
CA ILE A 3 1.83 -6.05 -7.07
C ILE A 3 2.24 -7.16 -6.10
N LYS A 4 3.35 -7.84 -6.37
CA LYS A 4 3.95 -8.79 -5.42
C LYS A 4 5.13 -8.12 -4.72
N PHE A 5 5.28 -8.41 -3.43
CA PHE A 5 6.41 -8.02 -2.61
C PHE A 5 6.77 -9.15 -1.62
N ASN A 6 7.89 -9.04 -0.91
CA ASN A 6 8.39 -10.14 -0.08
C ASN A 6 7.41 -10.66 0.99
N GLN A 7 6.59 -9.78 1.59
CA GLN A 7 5.60 -10.17 2.60
C GLN A 7 4.24 -10.55 2.00
N GLY A 8 4.03 -10.40 0.69
CA GLY A 8 2.83 -10.88 0.03
C GLY A 8 2.42 -10.10 -1.22
N ARG A 9 1.16 -9.66 -1.28
CA ARG A 9 0.63 -9.02 -2.48
C ARG A 9 -0.35 -7.89 -2.21
N ILE A 10 -0.38 -6.94 -3.14
CA ILE A 10 -1.25 -5.78 -3.15
C ILE A 10 -2.21 -5.90 -4.31
N ILE A 11 -3.49 -5.69 -4.05
CA ILE A 11 -4.54 -5.58 -5.05
C ILE A 11 -5.10 -4.18 -4.91
N ALA A 12 -4.97 -3.34 -5.93
CA ALA A 12 -5.36 -1.94 -5.86
C ALA A 12 -6.03 -1.45 -7.14
N ASN A 13 -6.93 -0.48 -7.00
CA ASN A 13 -7.53 0.30 -8.07
C ASN A 13 -7.67 1.76 -7.60
N ASN A 14 -8.37 2.60 -8.36
CA ASN A 14 -8.54 4.02 -8.03
C ASN A 14 -9.55 4.31 -6.89
N ARG A 15 -10.10 3.30 -6.23
CA ARG A 15 -11.05 3.41 -5.11
C ARG A 15 -10.49 2.81 -3.83
N ASP A 16 -9.96 1.60 -3.90
CA ASP A 16 -9.44 0.88 -2.74
C ASP A 16 -8.12 0.15 -3.00
N LEU A 17 -7.47 -0.19 -1.88
CA LEU A 17 -6.30 -1.05 -1.83
C LEU A 17 -6.49 -2.14 -0.76
N MET A 18 -6.04 -3.34 -1.11
CA MET A 18 -5.97 -4.49 -0.22
C MET A 18 -4.56 -5.09 -0.24
N ILE A 19 -3.93 -5.20 0.93
CA ILE A 19 -2.66 -5.89 1.14
C ILE A 19 -2.96 -7.23 1.80
N LYS A 20 -2.58 -8.31 1.13
CA LYS A 20 -2.66 -9.68 1.66
C LYS A 20 -1.26 -10.10 2.07
N LEU A 21 -1.05 -10.26 3.37
CA LEU A 21 0.20 -10.77 3.90
C LEU A 21 0.20 -12.29 3.83
N GLU A 22 1.32 -12.85 3.38
CA GLU A 22 1.53 -14.29 3.41
C GLU A 22 1.87 -14.73 4.83
N GLY A 23 1.47 -15.96 5.17
CA GLY A 23 1.56 -16.52 6.52
C GLY A 23 0.33 -17.34 6.87
N ASP A 24 0.40 -18.06 7.99
CA ASP A 24 -0.66 -18.98 8.42
C ASP A 24 -1.91 -18.23 8.88
N ALA A 25 -1.75 -17.05 9.46
CA ALA A 25 -2.84 -16.22 9.96
C ALA A 25 -3.68 -15.53 8.86
N LYS A 26 -3.23 -15.55 7.59
CA LYS A 26 -3.93 -14.95 6.43
C LYS A 26 -4.42 -13.52 6.68
N VAL A 27 -3.51 -12.63 7.09
CA VAL A 27 -3.82 -11.23 7.41
C VAL A 27 -4.13 -10.43 6.14
N THR A 28 -5.19 -9.63 6.20
CA THR A 28 -5.57 -8.68 5.14
C THR A 28 -5.69 -7.27 5.74
N LEU A 29 -5.02 -6.30 5.13
CA LEU A 29 -5.15 -4.87 5.42
C LEU A 29 -5.88 -4.22 4.26
N GLN A 30 -6.89 -3.40 4.54
CA GLN A 30 -7.69 -2.72 3.51
C GLN A 30 -7.91 -1.27 3.93
N ALA A 31 -7.93 -0.38 2.95
CA ALA A 31 -8.31 1.03 3.12
C ALA A 31 -8.84 1.60 1.81
N GLN A 32 -9.61 2.68 1.91
CA GLN A 32 -9.97 3.49 0.76
C GLN A 32 -8.76 4.33 0.32
N VAL A 33 -8.68 4.67 -0.97
CA VAL A 33 -7.53 5.42 -1.52
C VAL A 33 -7.37 6.80 -0.88
N ASP A 34 -8.45 7.44 -0.46
CA ASP A 34 -8.44 8.73 0.24
C ASP A 34 -7.85 8.64 1.67
N GLU A 35 -7.73 7.44 2.23
CA GLU A 35 -7.07 7.18 3.50
C GLU A 35 -5.57 6.82 3.34
N ILE A 36 -5.08 6.66 2.10
CA ILE A 36 -3.71 6.21 1.81
C ILE A 36 -2.74 7.37 1.60
N SER A 37 -1.53 7.22 2.14
CA SER A 37 -0.35 8.01 1.77
C SER A 37 0.80 7.10 1.33
N LEU A 38 1.55 7.52 0.31
CA LEU A 38 2.73 6.83 -0.20
C LEU A 38 3.98 7.64 0.16
N LEU A 39 4.92 7.05 0.89
CA LEU A 39 6.12 7.70 1.41
C LEU A 39 7.37 7.20 0.67
N GLY A 40 7.97 8.07 -0.14
CA GLY A 40 9.04 7.73 -1.09
C GLY A 40 10.36 7.35 -0.44
N GLY A 41 10.81 8.09 0.59
CA GLY A 41 12.11 7.86 1.24
C GLY A 41 12.26 6.48 1.90
N ALA A 42 11.16 5.79 2.20
CA ALA A 42 11.16 4.50 2.88
C ALA A 42 10.43 3.37 2.12
N ASN A 43 9.86 3.66 0.95
CA ASN A 43 8.94 2.78 0.21
C ASN A 43 7.77 2.29 1.08
N VAL A 44 7.09 3.21 1.76
CA VAL A 44 6.03 2.87 2.74
C VAL A 44 4.65 3.28 2.24
N ILE A 45 3.69 2.38 2.41
CA ILE A 45 2.26 2.67 2.32
C ILE A 45 1.77 2.90 3.75
N THR A 46 1.02 3.97 3.96
CA THR A 46 0.36 4.25 5.23
C THR A 46 -1.13 4.43 4.98
N ALA A 47 -1.97 3.85 5.85
CA ALA A 47 -3.38 4.20 5.93
C ALA A 47 -3.69 4.88 7.26
N LEU A 48 -4.43 5.99 7.21
CA LEU A 48 -4.87 6.73 8.39
C LEU A 48 -6.38 6.95 8.34
N GLY A 49 -7.12 6.08 9.04
CA GLY A 49 -8.57 6.20 9.22
C GLY A 49 -8.94 6.78 10.59
N SER A 50 -10.25 6.86 10.86
CA SER A 50 -10.83 7.51 12.05
C SER A 50 -10.57 6.82 13.39
N GLY A 51 -9.84 5.70 13.42
CA GLY A 51 -9.49 5.01 14.67
C GLY A 51 -8.43 3.92 14.57
N LEU A 52 -7.95 3.63 13.36
CA LEU A 52 -6.90 2.65 13.11
C LEU A 52 -5.96 3.20 12.05
N SER A 53 -4.67 2.95 12.26
CA SER A 53 -3.64 3.22 11.26
C SER A 53 -2.78 1.98 11.09
N TRP A 54 -2.26 1.81 9.89
CA TRP A 54 -1.29 0.77 9.59
C TRP A 54 -0.28 1.29 8.59
N SER A 55 0.90 0.70 8.60
CA SER A 55 1.92 0.95 7.60
C SER A 55 2.55 -0.35 7.13
N VAL A 56 2.90 -0.41 5.85
CA VAL A 56 3.57 -1.55 5.23
C VAL A 56 4.68 -1.02 4.34
N ARG A 57 5.91 -1.51 4.57
CA ARG A 57 7.05 -1.25 3.71
C ARG A 57 7.03 -2.21 2.52
N LEU A 58 7.32 -1.68 1.34
CA LEU A 58 7.55 -2.40 0.09
C LEU A 58 9.04 -2.67 -0.11
N ASP A 59 9.35 -3.60 -1.01
CA ASP A 59 10.73 -4.02 -1.28
C ASP A 59 11.53 -2.90 -1.92
N ASN A 60 10.90 -2.14 -2.81
CA ASN A 60 11.59 -1.17 -3.66
C ASN A 60 10.67 -0.05 -4.16
N ARG A 61 11.31 0.94 -4.81
CA ARG A 61 10.65 2.13 -5.33
C ARG A 61 9.71 1.84 -6.50
N GLU A 62 10.07 0.89 -7.37
CA GLU A 62 9.27 0.50 -8.54
C GLU A 62 7.87 -0.01 -8.14
N GLN A 63 7.79 -0.77 -7.04
CA GLN A 63 6.50 -1.21 -6.47
C GLN A 63 5.66 -0.03 -5.98
N LEU A 64 6.29 0.98 -5.36
CA LEU A 64 5.60 2.18 -4.89
C LEU A 64 5.11 3.05 -6.06
N ASP A 65 5.94 3.25 -7.08
CA ASP A 65 5.59 4.00 -8.30
C ASP A 65 4.45 3.32 -9.05
N SER A 66 4.51 1.99 -9.18
CA SER A 66 3.43 1.22 -9.78
C SER A 66 2.13 1.44 -9.01
N LEU A 67 2.18 1.32 -7.68
CA LEU A 67 1.00 1.53 -6.83
C LEU A 67 0.42 2.93 -7.04
N ALA A 68 1.25 3.98 -6.96
CA ALA A 68 0.87 5.37 -7.18
C ALA A 68 0.11 5.55 -8.50
N ALA A 69 0.61 4.94 -9.58
CA ALA A 69 -0.04 4.98 -10.89
C ALA A 69 -1.42 4.30 -10.90
N ALA A 70 -1.62 3.20 -10.17
CA ALA A 70 -2.92 2.52 -10.14
C ALA A 70 -3.96 3.17 -9.24
N VAL A 71 -3.54 3.76 -8.11
CA VAL A 71 -4.46 4.43 -7.18
C VAL A 71 -4.69 5.90 -7.54
N GLY A 72 -3.80 6.51 -8.33
CA GLY A 72 -3.91 7.90 -8.77
C GLY A 72 -3.52 8.93 -7.71
N ILE A 73 -2.66 8.57 -6.76
CA ILE A 73 -2.15 9.48 -5.71
C ILE A 73 -0.66 9.72 -5.87
N ALA A 74 -0.21 10.93 -5.53
CA ALA A 74 1.20 11.29 -5.59
C ALA A 74 2.00 10.64 -4.45
N ILE A 75 3.27 10.34 -4.73
CA ILE A 75 4.23 9.93 -3.70
C ILE A 75 4.76 11.17 -2.99
N GLN A 76 4.75 11.13 -1.67
CA GLN A 76 5.34 12.16 -0.82
C GLN A 76 6.84 11.87 -0.68
N GLU A 77 7.65 12.78 -1.22
CA GLU A 77 9.10 12.74 -1.05
C GLU A 77 9.49 13.47 0.24
N SER A 78 10.47 12.89 0.94
CA SER A 78 11.10 13.44 2.15
C SER A 78 12.40 14.15 1.82
#